data_AF-J1ISM8-F1
#
_entry.id   AF-J1ISM8-F1
#
_cell.length_a   1.000
_cell.length_b   1.000
_cell.length_c   1.000
_cell.angle_alpha   90.00
_cell.angle_beta   90.00
_cell.angle_gamma   90.00
#
_symmetry.space_group_name_H-M   'P 1'
#
loop_
_entity.id
_entity.type
_entity.pdbx_description
1 polymer ?
#
loop_
_entity_poly.entity_id
_entity_poly.type
_entity_poly.pdbx_seq_one_letter_code
_entity_poly.pdbx_strand_id
1 'polypeptide(L)'
;MTKNIQLETLQKTSQNGIPSTPFPMFAHLHLRIQRLLRQLLFSSLTRRIVILNIAALAVLVTGILYLNQFRDGLIEAKIKSLCTQGKIIAGAIAASATIDTNSILIDPQKLLELQAGESVTPAPQSTDSWDFPINPEQVAPLLRRLITPKTTRARIYDRDATLLLDSRVLYSSGEVFSYDLPPLKIKQNIWERFSLWFSSVFYDKGITIDREKAKNSGIAYPEVYRALNGSLATAKRRNRQGQLIVSVAVPVQRYRAVVGALLLSTTGSDIDDIVKGERLVIFKVFAVVGSVLFVLSLFLAHTIAHPLSKLSASANRVRKGHNKRIEIPDFSMREDEIGHLSTSIRDMTNALYMRIEAIERFAADVSHELKNPLTSLRSAVETLPLAKNEEAQEQLFEIIQHDVRRLDRLITDISDASRLDAELARETAQIVDMKQLLESLVHAVQEVYRNTQTIDINLNIVPRSHGKAYLVLGHELRLGQVISNLLENARSFVPHDNGKIYITMKSHASTLILTIEDNGPGIRSENIERIFERFYTDRPNEDAFGQNSGLGLSISRQIIEAHNGTIKAENIVDPEFGNSKTGARFIIMLPFAK
;
A
#
# COMPACT_ATOMS: atom_id res chain seq x y z
N MET A 1 85.19 -6.73 -27.11
CA MET A 1 84.79 -5.69 -28.08
C MET A 1 83.27 -5.72 -28.22
N THR A 2 82.56 -4.96 -27.38
CA THR A 2 81.83 -3.73 -27.77
C THR A 2 80.66 -3.95 -28.72
N LYS A 3 79.44 -4.12 -28.16
CA LYS A 3 78.31 -3.17 -28.29
C LYS A 3 77.03 -3.73 -27.63
N ASN A 4 76.24 -2.80 -27.09
CA ASN A 4 74.85 -2.91 -26.62
C ASN A 4 74.61 -3.34 -25.17
N ILE A 5 74.96 -2.43 -24.25
CA ILE A 5 74.30 -2.29 -22.95
C ILE A 5 73.81 -0.84 -22.90
N GLN A 6 72.50 -0.63 -23.08
CA GLN A 6 71.70 0.51 -22.60
C GLN A 6 70.33 0.49 -23.31
N LEU A 7 69.36 -0.24 -22.74
CA LEU A 7 67.91 0.00 -22.95
C LEU A 7 66.99 -0.65 -21.91
N GLU A 8 67.49 -1.27 -20.82
CA GLU A 8 66.66 -1.87 -19.76
C GLU A 8 66.88 -1.26 -18.37
N THR A 9 66.75 0.06 -18.24
CA THR A 9 66.76 0.72 -16.93
C THR A 9 65.76 1.87 -16.86
N LEU A 10 64.46 1.57 -16.93
CA LEU A 10 63.38 2.48 -16.48
C LEU A 10 62.14 1.73 -15.97
N GLN A 11 62.30 0.68 -15.15
CA GLN A 11 61.18 0.07 -14.43
C GLN A 11 61.61 -0.57 -13.11
N LYS A 12 62.07 0.24 -12.15
CA LYS A 12 62.09 -0.14 -10.72
C LYS A 12 62.48 1.04 -9.83
N THR A 13 61.49 1.87 -9.49
CA THR A 13 61.43 2.62 -8.22
C THR A 13 60.05 3.22 -8.07
N SER A 14 59.18 2.51 -7.35
CA SER A 14 58.32 3.07 -6.32
C SER A 14 57.47 1.94 -5.74
N GLN A 15 58.05 1.23 -4.80
CA GLN A 15 57.31 0.46 -3.81
C GLN A 15 56.98 1.39 -2.65
N ASN A 16 55.77 1.20 -2.11
CA ASN A 16 55.26 1.54 -0.79
C ASN A 16 54.46 2.85 -0.63
N GLY A 17 53.16 2.68 -0.40
CA GLY A 17 52.44 3.53 0.56
C GLY A 17 51.03 3.99 0.20
N ILE A 18 50.08 3.10 -0.09
CA ILE A 18 48.64 3.40 0.10
C ILE A 18 47.97 2.16 0.73
N PRO A 19 47.32 2.28 1.90
CA PRO A 19 46.61 1.16 2.51
C PRO A 19 45.36 0.85 1.69
N SER A 20 45.17 -0.43 1.35
CA SER A 20 43.93 -0.96 0.81
C SER A 20 42.82 -0.82 1.85
N THR A 21 41.80 -0.03 1.51
CA THR A 21 40.53 -0.05 2.24
C THR A 21 39.81 -1.37 1.97
N PRO A 22 39.26 -2.06 3.00
CA PRO A 22 38.37 -3.18 2.78
C PRO A 22 37.01 -2.64 2.34
N PHE A 23 36.21 -3.47 1.64
CA PHE A 23 34.75 -3.44 1.48
C PHE A 23 34.19 -3.57 0.05
N PRO A 24 34.41 -4.71 -0.64
CA PRO A 24 33.53 -5.13 -1.73
C PRO A 24 32.14 -5.58 -1.24
N MET A 25 31.95 -5.80 0.07
CA MET A 25 30.67 -6.25 0.64
C MET A 25 29.57 -5.16 0.62
N PHE A 26 29.92 -3.89 0.81
CA PHE A 26 28.94 -2.78 0.82
C PHE A 26 28.42 -2.42 -0.57
N ALA A 27 29.23 -2.56 -1.62
CA ALA A 27 28.79 -2.28 -2.99
C ALA A 27 27.72 -3.27 -3.47
N HIS A 28 27.87 -4.56 -3.16
CA HIS A 28 26.86 -5.57 -3.46
C HIS A 28 25.59 -5.41 -2.63
N LEU A 29 25.72 -5.00 -1.37
CA LEU A 29 24.59 -4.71 -0.50
C LEU A 29 23.80 -3.49 -1.02
N HIS A 30 24.48 -2.42 -1.42
CA HIS A 30 23.86 -1.21 -1.98
C HIS A 30 23.10 -1.49 -3.28
N LEU A 31 23.65 -2.32 -4.18
CA LEU A 31 22.98 -2.71 -5.43
C LEU A 31 21.75 -3.59 -5.19
N ARG A 32 21.81 -4.52 -4.22
CA ARG A 32 20.64 -5.31 -3.80
C ARG A 32 19.57 -4.45 -3.15
N ILE A 33 19.96 -3.54 -2.26
CA ILE A 33 19.05 -2.57 -1.64
C ILE A 33 18.40 -1.70 -2.71
N GLN A 34 19.15 -1.16 -3.68
CA GLN A 34 18.58 -0.35 -4.76
C GLN A 34 17.58 -1.12 -5.64
N ARG A 35 17.87 -2.39 -5.98
CA ARG A 35 16.94 -3.22 -6.76
C ARG A 35 15.67 -3.54 -5.98
N LEU A 36 15.80 -3.90 -4.69
CA LEU A 36 14.67 -4.10 -3.77
C LEU A 36 13.86 -2.80 -3.60
N LEU A 37 14.51 -1.66 -3.39
CA LEU A 37 13.86 -0.35 -3.28
C LEU A 37 13.07 -0.03 -4.55
N ARG A 38 13.65 -0.24 -5.73
CA ARG A 38 12.96 -0.02 -7.01
C ARG A 38 11.73 -0.91 -7.12
N GLN A 39 11.87 -2.22 -6.91
CA GLN A 39 10.75 -3.16 -7.00
C GLN A 39 9.63 -2.85 -5.99
N LEU A 40 9.99 -2.48 -4.76
CA LEU A 40 9.04 -2.08 -3.71
C LEU A 40 8.34 -0.75 -4.05
N LEU A 41 9.06 0.24 -4.60
CA LEU A 41 8.50 1.54 -4.98
C LEU A 41 7.57 1.50 -6.22
N PHE A 42 7.54 0.40 -6.97
CA PHE A 42 6.63 0.22 -8.12
C PHE A 42 5.27 -0.41 -7.76
N SER A 43 5.11 -0.99 -6.56
CA SER A 43 3.78 -1.40 -6.09
C SER A 43 2.92 -0.15 -5.83
N SER A 44 1.71 -0.12 -6.42
CA SER A 44 0.80 1.02 -6.30
C SER A 44 0.45 1.33 -4.84
N LEU A 45 0.39 0.30 -3.98
CA LEU A 45 0.08 0.44 -2.56
C LEU A 45 1.28 0.95 -1.75
N THR A 46 2.47 0.37 -1.97
CA THR A 46 3.71 0.83 -1.30
C THR A 46 4.02 2.28 -1.62
N ARG A 47 3.89 2.67 -2.89
CA ARG A 47 4.10 4.05 -3.32
C ARG A 47 3.12 5.00 -2.63
N ARG A 48 1.85 4.61 -2.47
CA ARG A 48 0.84 5.42 -1.76
C ARG A 48 1.20 5.60 -0.29
N ILE A 49 1.59 4.53 0.42
CA ILE A 49 1.98 4.59 1.84
C ILE A 49 3.16 5.54 2.04
N VAL A 50 4.22 5.39 1.24
CA VAL A 50 5.42 6.22 1.32
C VAL A 50 5.12 7.68 0.99
N ILE A 51 4.36 7.95 -0.09
CA ILE A 51 4.02 9.32 -0.49
C ILE A 51 3.18 10.01 0.58
N LEU A 52 2.18 9.34 1.16
CA LEU A 52 1.33 9.95 2.19
C LEU A 52 2.13 10.32 3.45
N ASN A 53 2.99 9.42 3.92
CA ASN A 53 3.83 9.67 5.09
C ASN A 53 4.83 10.81 4.86
N ILE A 54 5.48 10.85 3.67
CA ILE A 54 6.42 11.92 3.33
C ILE A 54 5.69 13.26 3.12
N ALA A 55 4.50 13.26 2.52
CA ALA A 55 3.72 14.47 2.31
C ALA A 55 3.30 15.10 3.64
N ALA A 56 2.82 14.30 4.60
CA ALA A 56 2.47 14.78 5.93
C ALA A 56 3.68 15.41 6.64
N LEU A 57 4.83 14.75 6.57
CA LEU A 57 6.08 15.28 7.12
C LEU A 57 6.48 16.60 6.44
N ALA A 58 6.37 16.69 5.11
CA ALA A 58 6.72 17.89 4.35
C ALA A 58 5.82 19.08 4.70
N VAL A 59 4.52 18.86 4.88
CA VAL A 59 3.57 19.90 5.34
C VAL A 59 3.98 20.41 6.72
N LEU A 60 4.32 19.51 7.65
CA LEU A 60 4.69 19.88 9.02
C LEU A 60 6.02 20.64 9.07
N VAL A 61 7.03 20.19 8.31
CA VAL A 61 8.31 20.90 8.13
C VAL A 61 8.07 22.30 7.58
N THR A 62 7.25 22.41 6.53
CA THR A 62 6.96 23.69 5.87
C THR A 62 6.22 24.63 6.82
N GLY A 63 5.25 24.13 7.59
CA GLY A 63 4.51 24.90 8.59
C GLY A 63 5.41 25.46 9.69
N ILE A 64 6.31 24.64 10.23
CA ILE A 64 7.26 25.08 11.27
C ILE A 64 8.24 26.12 10.73
N LEU A 65 8.75 25.93 9.51
CA LEU A 65 9.67 26.89 8.89
C LEU A 65 8.98 28.22 8.55
N TYR A 66 7.69 28.19 8.22
CA TYR A 66 6.89 29.39 7.96
C TYR A 66 6.58 30.18 9.24
N LEU A 67 6.21 29.49 10.32
CA LEU A 67 5.78 30.10 11.58
C LEU A 67 6.93 30.62 12.46
N ASN A 68 8.18 30.41 12.07
CA ASN A 68 9.31 30.71 12.95
C ASN A 68 9.55 32.25 13.06
N GLN A 69 8.90 32.87 14.05
CA GLN A 69 8.97 34.31 14.38
C GLN A 69 10.33 34.77 14.92
N PHE A 70 11.26 33.84 15.12
CA PHE A 70 12.55 34.08 15.77
C PHE A 70 13.39 35.19 15.09
N ARG A 71 13.32 35.28 13.76
CA ARG A 71 14.05 36.29 12.99
C ARG A 71 13.61 37.71 13.33
N ASP A 72 12.30 37.94 13.47
CA ASP A 72 11.78 39.29 13.71
C ASP A 72 12.13 39.77 15.11
N GLY A 73 12.16 38.86 16.10
CA GLY A 73 12.64 39.14 17.46
C GLY A 73 14.12 39.53 17.50
N LEU A 74 14.99 38.81 16.77
CA LEU A 74 16.42 39.15 16.69
C LEU A 74 16.66 40.51 16.01
N ILE A 75 15.92 40.80 14.94
CA ILE A 75 16.02 42.10 14.24
C ILE A 75 15.59 43.24 15.19
N GLU A 76 14.50 43.08 15.92
CA GLU A 76 14.00 44.09 16.85
C GLU A 76 14.98 44.33 18.01
N ALA A 77 15.52 43.26 18.60
CA ALA A 77 16.56 43.36 19.62
C ALA A 77 17.80 44.11 19.10
N LYS A 78 18.20 43.86 17.85
CA LYS A 78 19.33 44.58 17.22
C LYS A 78 19.01 46.05 16.97
N ILE A 79 17.79 46.38 16.51
CA ILE A 79 17.34 47.78 16.36
C ILE A 79 17.41 48.50 17.70
N LYS A 80 16.90 47.89 18.78
CA LYS A 80 16.91 48.46 20.12
C LYS A 80 18.34 48.70 20.64
N SER A 81 19.25 47.75 20.37
CA SER A 81 20.68 47.90 20.69
C SER A 81 21.31 49.07 19.94
N LEU A 82 21.11 49.16 18.62
CA LEU A 82 21.65 50.24 17.79
C LEU A 82 21.07 51.61 18.16
N CYS A 83 19.78 51.67 18.50
CA CYS A 83 19.13 52.88 19.02
C CYS A 83 19.78 53.37 20.31
N THR A 84 20.06 52.46 21.24
CA THR A 84 20.72 52.78 22.51
C THR A 84 22.15 53.27 22.29
N GLN A 85 22.93 52.55 21.47
CA GLN A 85 24.29 52.95 21.10
C GLN A 85 24.33 54.29 20.37
N GLY A 86 23.41 54.50 19.41
CA GLY A 86 23.31 55.73 18.64
C GLY A 86 22.99 56.94 19.50
N LYS A 87 22.13 56.81 20.53
CA LYS A 87 21.86 57.89 21.50
C LYS A 87 23.11 58.26 22.30
N ILE A 88 23.87 57.27 22.78
CA ILE A 88 25.09 57.51 23.56
C ILE A 88 26.14 58.20 22.68
N ILE A 89 26.36 57.70 21.46
CA ILE A 89 27.35 58.25 20.53
C ILE A 89 26.93 59.66 20.07
N ALA A 90 25.66 59.86 19.70
CA ALA A 90 25.17 61.19 19.31
C ALA A 90 25.28 62.20 20.45
N GLY A 91 25.02 61.79 21.71
CA GLY A 91 25.22 62.63 22.88
C GLY A 91 26.70 62.98 23.11
N ALA A 92 27.61 62.02 22.91
CA ALA A 92 29.06 62.27 22.99
C ALA A 92 29.56 63.21 21.88
N ILE A 93 29.05 63.06 20.65
CA ILE A 93 29.36 63.97 19.53
C ILE A 93 28.82 65.37 19.82
N ALA A 94 27.59 65.49 20.30
CA ALA A 94 26.99 66.77 20.65
C ALA A 94 27.76 67.50 21.77
N ALA A 95 28.33 66.75 22.72
CA ALA A 95 29.19 67.29 23.77
C ALA A 95 30.57 67.74 23.26
N SER A 96 31.08 67.10 22.21
CA SER A 96 32.37 67.42 21.58
C SER A 96 32.28 68.52 20.51
N ALA A 97 31.08 68.91 20.06
CA ALA A 97 30.93 69.97 19.07
C ALA A 97 31.47 71.30 19.64
N THR A 98 32.46 71.89 18.99
CA THR A 98 33.03 73.19 19.36
C THR A 98 32.02 74.32 19.07
N ILE A 99 32.05 75.36 19.91
CA ILE A 99 31.36 76.63 19.64
C ILE A 99 32.43 77.54 19.03
N ASP A 100 32.44 77.72 17.71
CA ASP A 100 33.20 78.84 17.15
C ASP A 100 32.42 80.12 17.48
N THR A 101 32.81 80.73 18.61
CA THR A 101 32.21 81.99 19.09
C THR A 101 32.97 83.20 18.54
N ASN A 102 34.00 82.99 17.70
CA ASN A 102 35.04 83.98 17.44
C ASN A 102 35.21 84.36 15.97
N SER A 103 34.11 84.71 15.31
CA SER A 103 34.20 85.66 14.20
C SER A 103 33.07 86.66 14.30
N ILE A 104 33.23 87.66 15.17
CA ILE A 104 32.62 88.96 14.92
C ILE A 104 33.31 89.46 13.65
N LEU A 105 32.68 89.25 12.50
CA LEU A 105 33.18 89.70 11.20
C LEU A 105 32.92 91.21 11.16
N ILE A 106 33.86 91.99 11.70
CA ILE A 106 33.81 93.44 11.60
C ILE A 106 34.24 93.79 10.18
N ASP A 107 33.28 94.24 9.37
CA ASP A 107 33.52 94.69 8.01
C ASP A 107 34.53 95.87 8.02
N PRO A 108 35.76 95.71 7.47
CA PRO A 108 36.81 96.71 7.55
C PRO A 108 36.44 98.02 6.84
N GLN A 109 35.49 97.99 5.89
CA GLN A 109 34.96 99.20 5.27
C GLN A 109 34.22 100.10 6.29
N LYS A 110 33.47 99.51 7.23
CA LYS A 110 32.72 100.27 8.25
C LYS A 110 33.62 100.92 9.31
N LEU A 111 34.82 100.39 9.51
CA LEU A 111 35.83 100.97 10.40
C LEU A 111 36.47 102.24 9.80
N LEU A 112 36.50 102.36 8.47
CA LEU A 112 37.08 103.51 7.75
C LEU A 112 36.12 104.71 7.66
N GLU A 113 34.82 104.50 7.89
CA GLU A 113 33.79 105.55 7.84
C GLU A 113 33.58 106.26 9.19
N LEU A 114 34.24 105.81 10.27
CA LEU A 114 34.07 106.37 11.61
C LEU A 114 34.85 107.69 11.79
N GLN A 115 34.16 108.79 12.09
CA GLN A 115 34.80 110.04 12.52
C GLN A 115 35.12 110.01 14.02
N ALA A 116 36.11 110.81 14.45
CA ALA A 116 36.59 110.84 15.83
C ALA A 116 35.45 111.15 16.82
N GLY A 117 35.03 110.12 17.57
CA GLY A 117 33.98 110.20 18.58
C GLY A 117 32.80 109.23 18.40
N GLU A 118 32.71 108.51 17.28
CA GLU A 118 31.66 107.50 17.08
C GLU A 118 32.08 106.10 17.56
N SER A 119 31.16 105.41 18.25
CA SER A 119 31.31 104.01 18.66
C SER A 119 30.36 103.12 17.86
N VAL A 120 30.86 102.01 17.34
CA VAL A 120 30.02 100.96 16.74
C VAL A 120 29.22 100.29 17.86
N THR A 121 27.91 100.56 17.94
CA THR A 121 27.01 99.75 18.75
C THR A 121 26.67 98.48 17.96
N PRO A 122 26.91 97.28 18.51
CA PRO A 122 26.52 96.06 17.84
C PRO A 122 24.98 95.97 17.87
N ALA A 123 24.34 96.22 16.73
CA ALA A 123 22.93 95.92 16.56
C ALA A 123 22.75 94.40 16.51
N PRO A 124 21.84 93.80 17.29
CA PRO A 124 21.53 92.38 17.20
C PRO A 124 20.62 92.15 15.99
N GLN A 125 21.20 92.20 14.78
CA GLN A 125 20.54 91.78 13.55
C GLN A 125 21.33 90.66 12.86
N SER A 126 21.74 89.67 13.65
CA SER A 126 22.12 88.35 13.14
C SER A 126 21.64 87.29 14.13
N THR A 127 20.36 86.93 14.02
CA THR A 127 19.85 85.68 14.61
C THR A 127 20.27 84.45 13.81
N ASP A 128 20.99 84.64 12.71
CA ASP A 128 21.52 83.59 11.86
C ASP A 128 23.05 83.50 12.05
N SER A 129 23.57 82.27 12.13
CA SER A 129 24.98 81.87 12.26
C SER A 129 25.58 81.75 13.67
N TRP A 130 24.90 81.02 14.56
CA TRP A 130 25.64 80.03 15.35
C TRP A 130 25.68 78.73 14.54
N ASP A 131 26.49 78.69 13.48
CA ASP A 131 26.79 77.42 12.83
C ASP A 131 27.67 76.63 13.80
N PHE A 132 27.20 75.46 14.20
CA PHE A 132 27.95 74.51 15.01
C PHE A 132 28.49 73.42 14.08
N PRO A 133 29.54 73.66 13.27
CA PRO A 133 30.06 72.61 12.41
C PRO A 133 30.60 71.48 13.29
N ILE A 134 30.12 70.26 13.04
CA ILE A 134 30.68 69.07 13.68
C ILE A 134 32.12 68.92 13.16
N ASN A 135 33.13 69.24 13.98
CA ASN A 135 34.53 69.16 13.57
C ASN A 135 34.94 67.69 13.36
N PRO A 136 35.28 67.27 12.13
CA PRO A 136 35.63 65.88 11.82
C PRO A 136 36.88 65.39 12.57
N GLU A 137 37.84 66.27 12.87
CA GLU A 137 39.10 65.90 13.53
C GLU A 137 38.90 65.53 15.01
N GLN A 138 37.93 66.14 15.68
CA GLN A 138 37.60 65.85 17.08
C GLN A 138 36.68 64.62 17.23
N VAL A 139 35.80 64.42 16.24
CA VAL A 139 34.79 63.35 16.29
C VAL A 139 35.32 62.01 15.77
N ALA A 140 36.30 62.02 14.86
CA ALA A 140 36.92 60.79 14.33
C ALA A 140 37.54 59.88 15.41
N PRO A 141 38.35 60.38 16.38
CA PRO A 141 38.88 59.58 17.48
C PRO A 141 37.78 58.99 18.38
N LEU A 142 36.69 59.73 18.60
CA LEU A 142 35.55 59.27 19.40
C LEU A 142 34.84 58.09 18.73
N LEU A 143 34.58 58.18 17.43
CA LEU A 143 33.97 57.09 16.67
C LEU A 143 34.88 55.86 16.59
N ARG A 144 36.20 56.05 16.52
CA ARG A 144 37.17 54.94 16.54
C ARG A 144 37.13 54.14 17.84
N ARG A 145 36.86 54.82 18.98
CA ARG A 145 36.80 54.17 20.30
C ARG A 145 35.43 53.57 20.62
N LEU A 146 34.36 54.11 20.06
CA LEU A 146 32.98 53.73 20.39
C LEU A 146 32.38 52.68 19.43
N ILE A 147 33.00 52.43 18.27
CA ILE A 147 32.44 51.54 17.25
C ILE A 147 33.43 50.45 16.87
N THR A 148 32.99 49.20 16.95
CA THR A 148 33.75 48.05 16.46
C THR A 148 33.67 47.98 14.92
N PRO A 149 34.80 48.04 14.19
CA PRO A 149 34.82 48.23 12.74
C PRO A 149 34.24 47.06 11.93
N LYS A 150 34.19 45.84 12.49
CA LYS A 150 33.76 44.63 11.78
C LYS A 150 32.23 44.54 11.58
N THR A 151 31.43 45.13 12.46
CA THR A 151 29.98 44.85 12.50
C THR A 151 29.11 46.08 12.29
N THR A 152 29.59 47.28 12.62
CA THR A 152 28.77 48.50 12.63
C THR A 152 29.48 49.63 11.89
N ARG A 153 28.78 50.23 10.92
CA ARG A 153 29.22 51.41 10.19
C ARG A 153 28.46 52.62 10.69
N ALA A 154 29.18 53.65 11.12
CA ALA A 154 28.61 54.97 11.40
C ALA A 154 28.87 55.94 10.26
N ARG A 155 27.88 56.77 9.97
CA ARG A 155 28.00 57.93 9.12
C ARG A 155 27.44 59.14 9.84
N ILE A 156 28.15 60.26 9.78
CA ILE A 156 27.70 61.52 10.33
C ILE A 156 27.35 62.44 9.17
N TYR A 157 26.15 63.01 9.24
CA TYR A 157 25.65 63.98 8.30
C TYR A 157 25.48 65.32 8.99
N ASP A 158 25.78 66.38 8.25
CA ASP A 158 25.49 67.76 8.65
C ASP A 158 23.99 68.07 8.53
N ARG A 159 23.56 69.27 8.95
CA ARG A 159 22.20 69.79 8.83
C ARG A 159 21.66 69.75 7.39
N ASP A 160 22.52 69.98 6.41
CA ASP A 160 22.18 69.90 4.97
C ASP A 160 22.18 68.47 4.40
N ALA A 161 22.28 67.47 5.28
CA ALA A 161 22.41 66.06 4.92
C ALA A 161 23.67 65.74 4.09
N THR A 162 24.70 66.57 4.16
CA THR A 162 26.02 66.30 3.55
C THR A 162 26.82 65.36 4.46
N LEU A 163 27.43 64.32 3.89
CA LEU A 163 28.25 63.37 4.65
C LEU A 163 29.55 64.04 5.14
N LEU A 164 29.70 64.17 6.45
CA LEU A 164 30.89 64.72 7.10
C LEU A 164 31.93 63.63 7.41
N LEU A 165 31.47 62.46 7.85
CA LEU A 165 32.35 61.39 8.30
C LEU A 165 31.75 60.01 8.02
N ASP A 166 32.58 59.06 7.57
CA ASP A 166 32.20 57.65 7.42
C ASP A 166 33.23 56.77 8.14
N SER A 167 32.75 55.98 9.10
CA SER A 167 33.61 55.13 9.91
C SER A 167 34.39 54.11 9.07
N ARG A 168 33.93 53.69 7.89
CA ARG A 168 34.71 52.78 7.02
C ARG A 168 35.92 53.44 6.37
N VAL A 169 35.87 54.76 6.17
CA VAL A 169 36.95 55.52 5.53
C VAL A 169 37.99 55.95 6.57
N LEU A 170 37.59 56.18 7.82
CA LEU A 170 38.48 56.55 8.93
C LEU A 170 39.60 55.54 9.24
N TYR A 171 39.39 54.26 8.94
CA TYR A 171 40.39 53.20 9.16
C TYR A 171 41.32 52.98 7.96
N SER A 172 41.18 53.78 6.89
CA SER A 172 41.99 53.63 5.67
C SER A 172 43.46 54.05 5.83
N SER A 173 43.82 54.78 6.89
CA SER A 173 45.19 55.13 7.26
C SER A 173 45.79 54.12 8.26
N GLY A 174 46.08 52.90 7.80
CA GLY A 174 47.07 52.04 8.48
C GLY A 174 46.71 50.57 8.76
N GLU A 175 45.50 50.09 8.50
CA GLU A 175 45.18 48.66 8.60
C GLU A 175 44.83 48.06 7.23
N VAL A 176 45.56 47.01 6.85
CA VAL A 176 45.35 46.23 5.62
C VAL A 176 43.94 45.66 5.62
N PHE A 177 43.14 46.01 4.61
CA PHE A 177 41.89 45.31 4.34
C PHE A 177 42.19 43.83 4.10
N SER A 178 41.73 42.94 4.98
CA SER A 178 41.33 41.61 4.50
C SER A 178 40.06 41.84 3.69
N TYR A 179 40.19 42.04 2.38
CA TYR A 179 39.07 41.77 1.50
C TYR A 179 38.73 40.30 1.75
N ASP A 180 37.54 40.03 2.29
CA ASP A 180 37.01 38.67 2.26
C ASP A 180 36.99 38.28 0.78
N LEU A 181 37.88 37.34 0.43
CA LEU A 181 37.91 36.74 -0.88
C LEU A 181 36.47 36.27 -1.18
N PRO A 182 35.97 36.46 -2.43
CA PRO A 182 34.69 35.86 -2.79
C PRO A 182 34.76 34.38 -2.39
N PRO A 183 33.73 33.86 -1.69
CA PRO A 183 33.80 32.52 -1.13
C PRO A 183 34.24 31.58 -2.24
N LEU A 184 35.29 30.79 -1.97
CA LEU A 184 35.73 29.75 -2.88
C LEU A 184 34.48 29.03 -3.32
N LYS A 185 34.26 28.91 -4.64
CA LYS A 185 33.20 28.06 -5.21
C LYS A 185 33.53 26.61 -4.85
N ILE A 186 33.39 26.27 -3.58
CA ILE A 186 33.37 24.92 -3.07
C ILE A 186 32.22 24.25 -3.83
N LYS A 187 32.48 23.06 -4.38
CA LYS A 187 31.46 22.26 -5.08
C LYS A 187 30.18 22.31 -4.25
N GLN A 188 29.17 23.02 -4.76
CA GLN A 188 27.92 23.22 -4.06
C GLN A 188 27.38 21.86 -3.64
N ASN A 189 27.32 21.62 -2.34
CA ASN A 189 26.69 20.43 -1.82
C ASN A 189 25.20 20.46 -2.20
N ILE A 190 24.60 19.30 -2.44
CA ILE A 190 23.18 19.16 -2.78
C ILE A 190 22.30 19.91 -1.75
N TRP A 191 22.74 19.92 -0.49
CA TRP A 191 22.16 20.65 0.62
C TRP A 191 22.15 22.17 0.43
N GLU A 192 23.22 22.77 -0.08
CA GLU A 192 23.29 24.21 -0.33
C GLU A 192 22.32 24.62 -1.45
N ARG A 193 22.24 23.83 -2.53
CA ARG A 193 21.28 24.06 -3.62
C ARG A 193 19.83 23.99 -3.14
N PHE A 194 19.51 22.97 -2.34
CA PHE A 194 18.18 22.83 -1.76
C PHE A 194 17.85 24.00 -0.82
N SER A 195 18.81 24.41 0.02
CA SER A 195 18.62 25.53 0.94
C SER A 195 18.41 26.87 0.22
N LEU A 196 19.12 27.11 -0.89
CA LEU A 196 18.99 28.30 -1.71
C LEU A 196 17.62 28.34 -2.41
N TRP A 197 17.22 27.23 -3.05
CA TRP A 197 15.90 27.10 -3.66
C TRP A 197 14.78 27.31 -2.62
N PHE A 198 14.88 26.65 -1.46
CA PHE A 198 13.90 26.79 -0.39
C PHE A 198 13.84 28.23 0.16
N SER A 199 15.00 28.85 0.43
CA SER A 199 15.03 30.23 0.95
C SER A 199 14.41 31.25 -0.01
N SER A 200 14.56 31.05 -1.33
CA SER A 200 14.01 31.93 -2.35
C SER A 200 12.47 31.87 -2.43
N VAL A 201 11.88 30.69 -2.18
CA VAL A 201 10.43 30.48 -2.24
C VAL A 201 9.70 31.12 -1.06
N PHE A 202 10.31 31.17 0.12
CA PHE A 202 9.61 31.56 1.36
C PHE A 202 9.90 32.99 1.89
N TYR A 203 10.98 33.67 1.47
CA TYR A 203 11.46 34.88 2.16
C TYR A 203 11.60 36.15 1.32
N ASP A 204 11.06 36.18 0.08
CA ASP A 204 11.40 37.24 -0.88
C ASP A 204 10.37 38.37 -1.07
N LYS A 205 9.41 38.55 -0.15
CA LYS A 205 8.38 39.60 -0.30
C LYS A 205 8.61 40.75 0.68
N GLY A 206 9.09 41.90 0.16
CA GLY A 206 8.78 43.22 0.72
C GLY A 206 9.90 44.13 1.25
N ILE A 207 11.19 43.79 1.09
CA ILE A 207 12.29 44.65 1.60
C ILE A 207 12.92 45.45 0.46
N THR A 208 13.07 46.77 0.64
CA THR A 208 13.67 47.67 -0.36
C THR A 208 15.18 47.40 -0.51
N ILE A 209 15.65 47.39 -1.75
CA ILE A 209 17.06 47.18 -2.08
C ILE A 209 17.84 48.47 -1.77
N ASP A 210 18.92 48.34 -1.02
CA ASP A 210 19.84 49.44 -0.73
C ASP A 210 20.53 49.90 -2.02
N ARG A 211 20.25 51.14 -2.43
CA ARG A 211 20.89 51.77 -3.58
C ARG A 211 22.09 52.57 -3.08
N GLU A 212 23.22 51.89 -2.93
CA GLU A 212 24.52 52.45 -2.51
C GLU A 212 25.11 53.56 -3.44
N LYS A 213 24.34 54.04 -4.44
CA LYS A 213 24.80 54.98 -5.48
C LYS A 213 24.74 56.47 -5.05
N ALA A 214 24.15 56.84 -3.92
CA ALA A 214 24.20 58.21 -3.40
C ALA A 214 25.38 58.36 -2.43
N LYS A 215 26.61 58.45 -2.96
CA LYS A 215 27.84 58.34 -2.14
C LYS A 215 27.94 59.37 -1.00
N ASN A 216 27.36 60.56 -1.12
CA ASN A 216 27.63 61.67 -0.17
C ASN A 216 26.37 62.40 0.38
N SER A 217 25.14 62.01 -0.01
CA SER A 217 23.92 62.72 0.41
C SER A 217 23.02 61.85 1.29
N GLY A 218 22.74 62.33 2.50
CA GLY A 218 21.82 61.76 3.47
C GLY A 218 20.35 61.85 3.07
N ILE A 219 20.01 62.65 2.04
CA ILE A 219 18.64 62.81 1.52
C ILE A 219 18.09 61.49 0.95
N ALA A 220 18.98 60.61 0.46
CA ALA A 220 18.61 59.28 -0.03
C ALA A 220 18.13 58.32 1.08
N TYR A 221 18.31 58.69 2.35
CA TYR A 221 17.97 57.89 3.52
C TYR A 221 16.83 58.56 4.31
N PRO A 222 15.57 58.08 4.18
CA PRO A 222 14.41 58.67 4.86
C PRO A 222 14.55 58.74 6.39
N GLU A 223 15.27 57.81 7.00
CA GLU A 223 15.58 57.82 8.42
C GLU A 223 16.52 58.95 8.81
N VAL A 224 17.49 59.32 7.95
CA VAL A 224 18.38 60.46 8.19
C VAL A 224 17.59 61.76 8.14
N TYR A 225 16.69 61.91 7.17
CA TYR A 225 15.79 63.06 7.08
C TYR A 225 14.93 63.23 8.35
N ARG A 226 14.33 62.14 8.84
CA ARG A 226 13.56 62.17 10.10
C ARG A 226 14.41 62.50 11.32
N ALA A 227 15.65 62.04 11.35
CA ALA A 227 16.62 62.37 12.40
C ALA A 227 17.02 63.85 12.35
N LEU A 228 17.24 64.43 11.17
CA LEU A 228 17.52 65.87 11.03
C LEU A 228 16.34 66.74 11.51
N ASN A 229 15.11 66.25 11.42
CA ASN A 229 13.92 66.87 12.02
C ASN A 229 13.76 66.59 13.53
N GLY A 230 14.75 65.97 14.17
CA GLY A 230 14.80 65.75 15.60
C GLY A 230 14.17 64.45 16.11
N SER A 231 13.74 63.55 15.21
CA SER A 231 13.10 62.28 15.57
C SER A 231 13.96 61.06 15.22
N LEU A 232 14.16 60.14 16.15
CA LEU A 232 14.87 58.89 15.87
C LEU A 232 14.08 58.04 14.88
N ALA A 233 14.74 57.53 13.85
CA ALA A 233 14.12 56.70 12.83
C ALA A 233 14.95 55.46 12.49
N THR A 234 14.27 54.42 12.07
CA THR A 234 14.88 53.12 11.75
C THR A 234 14.44 52.66 10.38
N ALA A 235 15.32 52.01 9.63
CA ALA A 235 14.99 51.40 8.35
C ALA A 235 15.62 50.00 8.22
N LYS A 236 14.87 49.09 7.61
CA LYS A 236 15.30 47.73 7.23
C LYS A 236 15.46 47.70 5.71
N ARG A 237 16.66 47.42 5.20
CA ARG A 237 16.98 47.34 3.76
C ARG A 237 17.69 46.04 3.43
N ARG A 238 17.92 45.76 2.15
CA ARG A 238 18.71 44.61 1.71
C ARG A 238 19.84 45.03 0.77
N ASN A 239 21.07 44.59 1.01
CA ASN A 239 22.17 44.84 0.08
C ASN A 239 21.98 44.04 -1.23
N ARG A 240 22.74 44.36 -2.28
CA ARG A 240 22.83 43.59 -3.54
C ARG A 240 23.16 42.11 -3.36
N GLN A 241 23.83 41.76 -2.26
CA GLN A 241 24.17 40.38 -1.89
C GLN A 241 23.03 39.65 -1.16
N GLY A 242 21.86 40.26 -0.97
CA GLY A 242 20.72 39.64 -0.30
C GLY A 242 20.71 39.75 1.23
N GLN A 243 21.76 40.33 1.83
CA GLN A 243 21.88 40.50 3.28
C GLN A 243 20.99 41.64 3.79
N LEU A 244 20.32 41.43 4.92
CA LEU A 244 19.54 42.46 5.60
C LEU A 244 20.48 43.53 6.18
N ILE A 245 20.23 44.80 5.90
CA ILE A 245 20.88 45.94 6.55
C ILE A 245 19.85 46.58 7.47
N VAL A 246 20.20 46.68 8.75
CA VAL A 246 19.43 47.43 9.73
C VAL A 246 20.15 48.75 9.97
N SER A 247 19.41 49.84 9.80
CA SER A 247 19.92 51.19 9.98
C SER A 247 19.08 51.97 10.98
N VAL A 248 19.75 52.72 11.85
CA VAL A 248 19.15 53.58 12.86
C VAL A 248 19.80 54.96 12.75
N ALA A 249 18.97 55.99 12.53
CA ALA A 249 19.40 57.37 12.46
C ALA A 249 18.99 58.10 13.75
N VAL A 250 19.96 58.73 14.41
CA VAL A 250 19.78 59.45 15.67
C VAL A 250 20.16 60.92 15.47
N PRO A 251 19.31 61.88 15.88
CA PRO A 251 19.65 63.29 15.86
C PRO A 251 20.85 63.59 16.76
N VAL A 252 21.82 64.36 16.27
CA VAL A 252 22.86 64.99 17.08
C VAL A 252 22.32 66.34 17.52
N GLN A 253 21.89 66.43 18.79
CA GLN A 253 21.23 67.62 19.35
C GLN A 253 22.05 68.24 20.47
N ARG A 254 22.19 69.57 20.44
CA ARG A 254 22.78 70.36 21.53
C ARG A 254 21.83 71.49 21.89
N TYR A 255 21.52 71.65 23.18
CA TYR A 255 20.57 72.68 23.69
C TYR A 255 19.25 72.77 22.89
N ARG A 256 18.67 71.61 22.50
CA ARG A 256 17.44 71.44 21.70
C ARG A 256 17.54 71.81 20.21
N ALA A 257 18.69 72.25 19.70
CA ALA A 257 18.93 72.41 18.26
C ALA A 257 19.52 71.13 17.66
N VAL A 258 19.04 70.71 16.48
CA VAL A 258 19.62 69.59 15.71
C VAL A 258 20.78 70.13 14.87
N VAL A 259 21.97 69.62 15.15
CA VAL A 259 23.22 70.02 14.47
C VAL A 259 23.54 69.06 13.32
N GLY A 260 23.09 67.82 13.41
CA GLY A 260 23.30 66.83 12.36
C GLY A 260 22.62 65.51 12.69
N ALA A 261 22.94 64.47 11.93
CA ALA A 261 22.39 63.12 12.13
C ALA A 261 23.49 62.05 12.10
N LEU A 262 23.44 61.16 13.09
CA LEU A 262 24.27 59.96 13.16
C LEU A 262 23.48 58.76 12.60
N LEU A 263 23.93 58.19 11.49
CA LEU A 263 23.40 56.96 10.93
C LEU A 263 24.29 55.78 11.33
N LEU A 264 23.76 54.89 12.15
CA LEU A 264 24.37 53.58 12.43
C LEU A 264 23.75 52.53 11.52
N SER A 265 24.57 51.74 10.86
CA SER A 265 24.13 50.61 10.03
C SER A 265 24.92 49.36 10.37
N THR A 266 24.21 48.22 10.49
CA THR A 266 24.80 46.90 10.69
C THR A 266 24.34 45.99 9.55
N THR A 267 25.24 45.16 9.04
CA THR A 267 24.86 44.03 8.21
C THR A 267 24.33 42.92 9.10
N GLY A 268 23.24 42.28 8.69
CA GLY A 268 22.58 41.19 9.39
C GLY A 268 23.25 39.83 9.17
N SER A 269 24.50 39.79 8.72
CA SER A 269 25.26 38.54 8.50
C SER A 269 25.20 37.63 9.73
N ASP A 270 25.37 38.21 10.93
CA ASP A 270 25.35 37.46 12.19
C ASP A 270 23.95 36.89 12.48
N ILE A 271 22.88 37.64 12.15
CA ILE A 271 21.49 37.19 12.34
C ILE A 271 21.17 36.08 11.34
N ASP A 272 21.57 36.25 10.08
CA ASP A 272 21.34 35.27 9.02
C ASP A 272 22.09 33.96 9.32
N ASP A 273 23.29 34.01 9.92
CA ASP A 273 24.07 32.83 10.27
C ASP A 273 23.53 32.11 11.51
N ILE A 274 23.04 32.84 12.52
CA ILE A 274 22.33 32.25 13.66
C ILE A 274 21.04 31.55 13.19
N VAL A 275 20.25 32.20 12.34
CA VAL A 275 18.99 31.64 11.81
C VAL A 275 19.24 30.42 10.92
N LYS A 276 20.31 30.41 10.11
CA LYS A 276 20.72 29.22 9.33
C LYS A 276 21.09 28.06 10.27
N GLY A 277 21.83 28.34 11.34
CA GLY A 277 22.23 27.34 12.33
C GLY A 277 21.02 26.64 12.98
N GLU A 278 20.02 27.41 13.43
CA GLU A 278 18.80 26.84 14.03
C GLU A 278 17.97 26.05 13.03
N ARG A 279 17.80 26.55 11.80
CA ARG A 279 17.05 25.82 10.76
C ARG A 279 17.73 24.49 10.40
N LEU A 280 19.05 24.44 10.41
CA LEU A 280 19.80 23.22 10.15
C LEU A 280 19.54 22.16 11.22
N VAL A 281 19.34 22.56 12.49
CA VAL A 281 18.91 21.66 13.56
C VAL A 281 17.51 21.12 13.27
N ILE A 282 16.56 21.98 12.89
CA ILE A 282 15.20 21.57 12.49
C ILE A 282 15.25 20.56 11.34
N PHE A 283 16.01 20.84 10.28
CA PHE A 283 16.19 19.92 9.16
C PHE A 283 16.81 18.59 9.57
N LYS A 284 17.81 18.58 10.47
CA LYS A 284 18.42 17.34 10.98
C LYS A 284 17.40 16.47 11.71
N VAL A 285 16.59 17.06 12.59
CA VAL A 285 15.53 16.34 13.32
C VAL A 285 14.53 15.75 12.33
N PHE A 286 14.07 16.54 11.36
CA PHE A 286 13.13 16.05 10.34
C PHE A 286 13.72 15.04 9.37
N ALA A 287 15.02 15.11 9.09
CA ALA A 287 15.72 14.09 8.31
C ALA A 287 15.77 12.75 9.05
N VAL A 288 16.01 12.75 10.37
CA VAL A 288 15.96 11.54 11.20
C VAL A 288 14.54 10.98 11.22
N VAL A 289 13.53 11.81 11.52
CA VAL A 289 12.12 11.40 11.54
C VAL A 289 11.69 10.85 10.17
N GLY A 290 12.03 11.54 9.08
CA GLY A 290 11.74 11.09 7.72
C GLY A 290 12.41 9.77 7.36
N SER A 291 13.66 9.55 7.82
CA SER A 291 14.36 8.28 7.63
C SER A 291 13.66 7.13 8.38
N VAL A 292 13.25 7.37 9.63
CA VAL A 292 12.48 6.38 10.42
C VAL A 292 11.14 6.06 9.75
N LEU A 293 10.39 7.07 9.34
CA LEU A 293 9.12 6.89 8.64
C LEU A 293 9.28 6.15 7.31
N PHE A 294 10.37 6.41 6.59
CA PHE A 294 10.68 5.72 5.34
C PHE A 294 10.97 4.24 5.57
N VAL A 295 11.81 3.90 6.55
CA VAL A 295 12.12 2.51 6.93
C VAL A 295 10.85 1.79 7.40
N LEU A 296 10.06 2.42 8.26
CA LEU A 296 8.79 1.85 8.73
C LEU A 296 7.81 1.61 7.57
N SER A 297 7.72 2.54 6.61
CA SER A 297 6.88 2.38 5.42
C SER A 297 7.33 1.20 4.55
N LEU A 298 8.64 0.98 4.40
CA LEU A 298 9.18 -0.18 3.70
C LEU A 298 8.88 -1.49 4.44
N PHE A 299 8.97 -1.48 5.77
CA PHE A 299 8.64 -2.63 6.61
C PHE A 299 7.16 -3.03 6.45
N LEU A 300 6.23 -2.07 6.54
CA LEU A 300 4.80 -2.33 6.30
C LEU A 300 4.53 -2.82 4.87
N ALA A 301 5.19 -2.22 3.88
CA ALA A 301 5.04 -2.62 2.49
C ALA A 301 5.49 -4.07 2.24
N HIS A 302 6.60 -4.47 2.85
CA HIS A 302 7.10 -5.84 2.73
C HIS A 302 6.22 -6.84 3.48
N THR A 303 5.82 -6.51 4.71
CA THR A 303 5.09 -7.43 5.60
C THR A 303 3.62 -7.61 5.20
N ILE A 304 2.97 -6.56 4.68
CA ILE A 304 1.53 -6.55 4.41
C ILE A 304 1.23 -6.45 2.91
N ALA A 305 1.71 -5.38 2.26
CA ALA A 305 1.30 -5.05 0.89
C ALA A 305 1.78 -6.09 -0.14
N HIS A 306 3.00 -6.62 0.03
CA HIS A 306 3.57 -7.57 -0.91
C HIS A 306 2.83 -8.93 -0.91
N PRO A 307 2.64 -9.64 0.21
CA PRO A 307 1.84 -10.87 0.27
C PRO A 307 0.42 -10.69 -0.30
N LEU A 308 -0.26 -9.59 0.08
CA LEU A 308 -1.63 -9.32 -0.37
C LEU A 308 -1.70 -9.11 -1.88
N SER A 309 -0.74 -8.38 -2.46
CA SER A 309 -0.70 -8.19 -3.91
C SER A 309 -0.39 -9.50 -4.66
N LYS A 310 0.43 -10.39 -4.08
CA LYS A 310 0.72 -11.71 -4.63
C LYS A 310 -0.53 -12.62 -4.62
N LEU A 311 -1.27 -12.66 -3.50
CA LEU A 311 -2.54 -13.39 -3.41
C LEU A 311 -3.56 -12.86 -4.41
N SER A 312 -3.73 -11.53 -4.49
CA SER A 312 -4.63 -10.89 -5.44
C SER A 312 -4.28 -11.22 -6.89
N ALA A 313 -2.99 -11.19 -7.24
CA ALA A 313 -2.52 -11.56 -8.57
C ALA A 313 -2.81 -13.02 -8.91
N SER A 314 -2.56 -13.95 -7.98
CA SER A 314 -2.88 -15.37 -8.16
C SER A 314 -4.38 -15.62 -8.30
N ALA A 315 -5.21 -15.01 -7.45
CA ALA A 315 -6.67 -15.11 -7.54
C ALA A 315 -7.21 -14.57 -8.88
N ASN A 316 -6.66 -13.45 -9.37
CA ASN A 316 -7.04 -12.90 -10.67
C ASN A 316 -6.62 -13.81 -11.84
N ARG A 317 -5.50 -14.54 -11.70
CA ARG A 317 -5.11 -15.56 -12.69
C ARG A 317 -6.05 -16.76 -12.66
N VAL A 318 -6.49 -17.22 -11.48
CA VAL A 318 -7.49 -18.30 -11.34
C VAL A 318 -8.79 -17.88 -12.02
N ARG A 319 -9.27 -16.65 -11.78
CA ARG A 319 -10.46 -16.09 -12.42
C ARG A 319 -10.38 -16.04 -13.95
N LYS A 320 -9.20 -15.79 -14.52
CA LYS A 320 -8.99 -15.74 -15.96
C LYS A 320 -8.91 -17.12 -16.63
N GLY A 321 -9.00 -18.21 -15.86
CA GLY A 321 -9.15 -19.57 -16.39
C GLY A 321 -8.00 -20.02 -17.28
N HIS A 322 -6.74 -19.72 -16.92
CA HIS A 322 -5.62 -20.29 -17.67
C HIS A 322 -5.60 -21.82 -17.54
N ASN A 323 -5.37 -22.55 -18.65
CA ASN A 323 -5.31 -24.03 -18.77
C ASN A 323 -4.30 -24.75 -17.85
N LYS A 324 -3.61 -24.05 -16.95
CA LYS A 324 -2.71 -24.64 -15.99
C LYS A 324 -3.19 -24.30 -14.58
N ARG A 325 -3.30 -25.32 -13.73
CA ARG A 325 -3.61 -25.16 -12.30
C ARG A 325 -2.66 -24.13 -11.70
N ILE A 326 -3.22 -23.04 -11.18
CA ILE A 326 -2.44 -21.96 -10.57
C ILE A 326 -2.32 -22.25 -9.09
N GLU A 327 -1.09 -22.35 -8.61
CA GLU A 327 -0.83 -22.49 -7.19
C GLU A 327 -1.00 -21.15 -6.46
N ILE A 328 -1.86 -21.17 -5.45
CA ILE A 328 -2.00 -20.06 -4.52
C ILE A 328 -0.80 -20.08 -3.56
N PRO A 329 -0.04 -18.97 -3.45
CA PRO A 329 1.10 -18.86 -2.55
C PRO A 329 0.75 -19.29 -1.12
N ASP A 330 1.64 -20.07 -0.52
CA ASP A 330 1.49 -20.52 0.86
C ASP A 330 1.96 -19.47 1.85
N PHE A 331 1.05 -19.02 2.70
CA PHE A 331 1.38 -18.21 3.86
C PHE A 331 0.84 -18.82 5.16
N SER A 332 0.56 -20.13 5.19
CA SER A 332 0.05 -20.85 6.39
C SER A 332 0.97 -20.76 7.61
N MET A 333 2.28 -20.59 7.39
CA MET A 333 3.25 -20.36 8.47
C MET A 333 3.07 -19.01 9.18
N ARG A 334 2.23 -18.11 8.66
CA ARG A 334 1.90 -16.85 9.32
C ARG A 334 0.67 -17.04 10.21
N GLU A 335 0.77 -16.60 11.45
CA GLU A 335 -0.33 -16.62 12.43
C GLU A 335 -1.17 -15.33 12.37
N ASP A 336 -1.25 -14.69 11.21
CA ASP A 336 -1.99 -13.44 11.00
C ASP A 336 -3.15 -13.63 10.00
N GLU A 337 -3.93 -12.57 9.77
CA GLU A 337 -5.07 -12.59 8.85
C GLU A 337 -4.67 -12.90 7.41
N ILE A 338 -3.41 -12.60 7.04
CA ILE A 338 -2.87 -12.90 5.71
C ILE A 338 -2.65 -14.42 5.58
N GLY A 339 -2.17 -15.08 6.63
CA GLY A 339 -2.06 -16.54 6.69
C GLY A 339 -3.42 -17.22 6.56
N HIS A 340 -4.40 -16.81 7.36
CA HIS A 340 -5.78 -17.33 7.26
C HIS A 340 -6.38 -17.11 5.87
N LEU A 341 -6.23 -15.92 5.30
CA LEU A 341 -6.73 -15.61 3.95
C LEU A 341 -6.07 -16.48 2.87
N SER A 342 -4.76 -16.71 2.96
CA SER A 342 -4.02 -17.58 2.04
C SER A 342 -4.59 -19.00 2.06
N THR A 343 -4.81 -19.56 3.24
CA THR A 343 -5.39 -20.90 3.42
C THR A 343 -6.81 -20.96 2.85
N SER A 344 -7.70 -20.02 3.21
CA SER A 344 -9.07 -20.00 2.69
C SER A 344 -9.15 -19.87 1.16
N ILE A 345 -8.33 -18.99 0.55
CA ILE A 345 -8.29 -18.85 -0.92
C ILE A 345 -7.78 -20.14 -1.57
N ARG A 346 -6.78 -20.79 -0.98
CA ARG A 346 -6.25 -22.06 -1.47
C ARG A 346 -7.32 -23.16 -1.41
N ASP A 347 -7.99 -23.32 -0.29
CA ASP A 347 -9.00 -24.37 -0.09
C ASP A 347 -10.16 -24.19 -1.06
N MET A 348 -10.65 -22.95 -1.22
CA MET A 348 -11.67 -22.60 -2.22
C MET A 348 -11.19 -22.91 -3.65
N THR A 349 -9.94 -22.56 -3.97
CA THR A 349 -9.36 -22.81 -5.32
C THR A 349 -9.20 -24.30 -5.59
N ASN A 350 -8.79 -25.08 -4.58
CA ASN A 350 -8.68 -26.54 -4.68
C ASN A 350 -10.05 -27.20 -4.84
N ALA A 351 -11.04 -26.79 -4.06
CA ALA A 351 -12.42 -27.27 -4.21
C ALA A 351 -12.97 -26.97 -5.62
N LEU A 352 -12.68 -25.78 -6.16
CA LEU A 352 -13.05 -25.43 -7.53
C LEU A 352 -12.40 -26.36 -8.56
N TYR A 353 -11.08 -26.60 -8.46
CA TYR A 353 -10.39 -27.50 -9.38
C TYR A 353 -10.89 -28.94 -9.31
N MET A 354 -11.12 -29.46 -8.09
CA MET A 354 -11.71 -30.80 -7.91
C MET A 354 -13.09 -30.90 -8.58
N ARG A 355 -13.90 -29.84 -8.49
CA ARG A 355 -15.21 -29.80 -9.14
C ARG A 355 -15.12 -29.74 -10.66
N ILE A 356 -14.19 -28.96 -11.21
CA ILE A 356 -13.95 -28.90 -12.66
C ILE A 356 -13.50 -30.27 -13.17
N GLU A 357 -12.54 -30.91 -12.49
CA GLU A 357 -12.05 -32.23 -12.87
C GLU A 357 -13.16 -33.30 -12.81
N ALA A 358 -14.03 -33.23 -11.79
CA ALA A 358 -15.20 -34.10 -11.72
C ALA A 358 -16.20 -33.89 -12.87
N ILE A 359 -16.39 -32.64 -13.32
CA ILE A 359 -17.24 -32.31 -14.48
C ILE A 359 -16.60 -32.81 -15.78
N GLU A 360 -15.29 -32.61 -15.96
CA GLU A 360 -14.57 -33.07 -17.16
C GLU A 360 -14.61 -34.59 -17.29
N ARG A 361 -14.35 -35.33 -16.19
CA ARG A 361 -14.47 -36.79 -16.16
C ARG A 361 -15.90 -37.23 -16.48
N PHE A 362 -16.89 -36.59 -15.86
CA PHE A 362 -18.29 -36.88 -16.14
C PHE A 362 -18.66 -36.68 -17.61
N ALA A 363 -18.20 -35.58 -18.23
CA ALA A 363 -18.46 -35.32 -19.64
C ALA A 363 -17.79 -36.36 -20.56
N ALA A 364 -16.59 -36.81 -20.22
CA ALA A 364 -15.90 -37.88 -20.93
C ALA A 364 -16.68 -39.21 -20.83
N ASP A 365 -17.09 -39.60 -19.62
CA ASP A 365 -17.84 -40.83 -19.37
C ASP A 365 -19.18 -40.83 -20.13
N VAL A 366 -19.93 -39.73 -20.06
CA VAL A 366 -21.18 -39.54 -20.81
C VAL A 366 -20.95 -39.66 -22.32
N SER A 367 -19.87 -39.08 -22.84
CA SER A 367 -19.54 -39.15 -24.27
C SER A 367 -19.27 -40.58 -24.71
N HIS A 368 -18.58 -41.38 -23.88
CA HIS A 368 -18.33 -42.79 -24.16
C HIS A 368 -19.62 -43.61 -24.13
N GLU A 369 -20.45 -43.43 -23.09
CA GLU A 369 -21.67 -44.22 -22.92
C GLU A 369 -22.76 -43.89 -23.93
N LEU A 370 -22.81 -42.67 -24.47
CA LEU A 370 -23.70 -42.34 -25.58
C LEU A 370 -23.19 -42.89 -26.92
N LYS A 371 -21.86 -42.92 -27.12
CA LYS A 371 -21.26 -43.39 -28.38
C LYS A 371 -21.47 -44.88 -28.62
N ASN A 372 -21.52 -45.68 -27.56
CA ASN A 372 -21.71 -47.13 -27.64
C ASN A 372 -23.06 -47.53 -28.31
N PRO A 373 -24.25 -47.18 -27.76
CA PRO A 373 -25.53 -47.50 -28.38
C PRO A 373 -25.71 -46.80 -29.73
N LEU A 374 -25.16 -45.59 -29.93
CA LEU A 374 -25.22 -44.92 -31.23
C LEU A 374 -24.43 -45.68 -32.32
N THR A 375 -23.29 -46.27 -31.96
CA THR A 375 -22.49 -47.08 -32.88
C THR A 375 -23.21 -48.38 -33.21
N SER A 376 -23.78 -49.05 -32.21
CA SER A 376 -24.60 -50.25 -32.38
C SER A 376 -25.83 -50.00 -33.25
N LEU A 377 -26.59 -48.94 -32.97
CA LEU A 377 -27.74 -48.50 -33.78
C LEU A 377 -27.35 -48.25 -35.23
N ARG A 378 -26.26 -47.53 -35.46
CA ARG A 378 -25.77 -47.28 -36.83
C ARG A 378 -25.44 -48.60 -37.53
N SER A 379 -24.70 -49.50 -36.87
CA SER A 379 -24.38 -50.80 -37.45
C SER A 379 -25.62 -51.65 -37.74
N ALA A 380 -26.61 -51.65 -36.86
CA ALA A 380 -27.85 -52.39 -37.06
C ALA A 380 -28.66 -51.82 -38.23
N VAL A 381 -28.80 -50.50 -38.31
CA VAL A 381 -29.50 -49.80 -39.40
C VAL A 381 -28.79 -49.97 -40.74
N GLU A 382 -27.45 -49.94 -40.78
CA GLU A 382 -26.65 -50.19 -41.98
C GLU A 382 -26.73 -51.66 -42.45
N THR A 383 -26.92 -52.59 -41.51
CA THR A 383 -27.00 -54.03 -41.80
C THR A 383 -28.41 -54.49 -42.17
N LEU A 384 -29.45 -53.77 -41.72
CA LEU A 384 -30.85 -54.12 -41.95
C LEU A 384 -31.20 -54.34 -43.44
N PRO A 385 -30.73 -53.52 -44.41
CA PRO A 385 -30.98 -53.76 -45.83
C PRO A 385 -30.29 -55.02 -46.39
N LEU A 386 -29.24 -55.52 -45.70
CA LEU A 386 -28.46 -56.69 -46.10
C LEU A 386 -29.02 -58.00 -45.54
N ALA A 387 -29.92 -57.93 -44.55
CA ALA A 387 -30.55 -59.07 -43.91
C ALA A 387 -31.59 -59.74 -44.83
N LYS A 388 -31.32 -60.99 -45.23
CA LYS A 388 -32.11 -61.75 -46.21
C LYS A 388 -33.25 -62.59 -45.62
N ASN A 389 -33.15 -62.90 -44.32
CA ASN A 389 -34.11 -63.76 -43.62
C ASN A 389 -34.90 -62.92 -42.63
N GLU A 390 -36.16 -63.28 -42.41
CA GLU A 390 -37.09 -62.56 -41.52
C GLU A 390 -36.59 -62.57 -40.06
N GLU A 391 -36.04 -63.69 -39.59
CA GLU A 391 -35.41 -63.81 -38.25
C GLU A 391 -34.26 -62.82 -38.04
N ALA A 392 -33.41 -62.60 -39.06
CA ALA A 392 -32.28 -61.67 -38.95
C ALA A 392 -32.74 -60.20 -38.94
N GLN A 393 -33.83 -59.88 -39.65
CA GLN A 393 -34.44 -58.55 -39.61
C GLN A 393 -35.08 -58.30 -38.25
N GLU A 394 -35.79 -59.29 -37.69
CA GLU A 394 -36.40 -59.21 -36.37
C GLU A 394 -35.35 -58.96 -35.28
N GLN A 395 -34.24 -59.71 -35.29
CA GLN A 395 -33.11 -59.48 -34.38
C GLN A 395 -32.52 -58.07 -34.49
N LEU A 396 -32.33 -57.55 -35.70
CA LEU A 396 -31.82 -56.17 -35.90
C LEU A 396 -32.83 -55.12 -35.42
N PHE A 397 -34.13 -55.34 -35.63
CA PHE A 397 -35.18 -54.48 -35.07
C PHE A 397 -35.22 -54.52 -33.54
N GLU A 398 -35.00 -55.68 -32.93
CA GLU A 398 -34.89 -55.82 -31.49
C GLU A 398 -33.69 -55.04 -30.95
N ILE A 399 -32.51 -55.16 -31.59
CA ILE A 399 -31.30 -54.39 -31.23
C ILE A 399 -31.59 -52.90 -31.31
N ILE A 400 -32.22 -52.43 -32.40
CA ILE A 400 -32.56 -51.01 -32.58
C ILE A 400 -33.50 -50.53 -31.48
N GLN A 401 -34.59 -51.25 -31.23
CA GLN A 401 -35.55 -50.87 -30.19
C GLN A 401 -34.92 -50.87 -28.80
N HIS A 402 -34.08 -51.87 -28.52
CA HIS A 402 -33.35 -51.98 -27.27
C HIS A 402 -32.41 -50.79 -27.05
N ASP A 403 -31.59 -50.44 -28.04
CA ASP A 403 -30.63 -49.34 -27.92
C ASP A 403 -31.28 -47.95 -27.89
N VAL A 404 -32.43 -47.76 -28.56
CA VAL A 404 -33.23 -46.53 -28.42
C VAL A 404 -33.77 -46.39 -27.01
N ARG A 405 -34.36 -47.45 -26.43
CA ARG A 405 -34.84 -47.43 -25.03
C ARG A 405 -33.69 -47.19 -24.05
N ARG A 406 -32.51 -47.75 -24.34
CA ARG A 406 -31.30 -47.54 -23.53
C ARG A 406 -30.84 -46.08 -23.58
N LEU A 407 -30.81 -45.46 -24.76
CA LEU A 407 -30.46 -44.04 -24.92
C LEU A 407 -31.43 -43.11 -24.16
N ASP A 408 -32.73 -43.37 -24.26
CA ASP A 408 -33.75 -42.57 -23.57
C ASP A 408 -33.57 -42.60 -22.04
N ARG A 409 -33.32 -43.79 -21.48
CA ARG A 409 -32.98 -43.96 -20.06
C ARG A 409 -31.68 -43.24 -19.68
N LEU A 410 -30.60 -43.44 -20.45
CA LEU A 410 -29.32 -42.77 -20.22
C LEU A 410 -29.47 -41.25 -20.18
N ILE A 411 -30.19 -40.68 -21.14
CA ILE A 411 -30.43 -39.23 -21.21
C ILE A 411 -31.23 -38.76 -20.00
N THR A 412 -32.26 -39.50 -19.60
CA THR A 412 -33.08 -39.19 -18.42
C THR A 412 -32.24 -39.18 -17.15
N ASP A 413 -31.46 -40.24 -16.92
CA ASP A 413 -30.59 -40.38 -15.74
C ASP A 413 -29.51 -39.29 -15.69
N ILE A 414 -28.91 -38.94 -16.84
CA ILE A 414 -27.93 -37.86 -16.94
C ILE A 414 -28.57 -36.50 -16.62
N SER A 415 -29.77 -36.25 -17.16
CA SER A 415 -30.53 -35.02 -16.89
C SER A 415 -30.85 -34.90 -15.39
N ASP A 416 -31.29 -35.99 -14.77
CA ASP A 416 -31.62 -36.03 -13.34
C ASP A 416 -30.39 -35.86 -12.46
N ALA A 417 -29.28 -36.52 -12.79
CA ALA A 417 -28.01 -36.36 -12.09
C ALA A 417 -27.47 -34.92 -12.19
N SER A 418 -27.58 -34.29 -13.35
CA SER A 418 -27.14 -32.90 -13.59
C SER A 418 -28.00 -31.88 -12.82
N ARG A 419 -29.30 -32.14 -12.67
CA ARG A 419 -30.22 -31.27 -11.91
C ARG A 419 -30.08 -31.41 -10.39
N LEU A 420 -29.64 -32.56 -9.91
CA LEU A 420 -29.58 -32.89 -8.48
C LEU A 420 -28.83 -31.83 -7.66
N ASP A 421 -27.64 -31.40 -8.08
CA ASP A 421 -26.83 -30.40 -7.37
C ASP A 421 -27.57 -29.06 -7.20
N ALA A 422 -28.33 -28.64 -8.21
CA ALA A 422 -29.06 -27.37 -8.19
C ALA A 422 -30.32 -27.45 -7.34
N GLU A 423 -30.98 -28.61 -7.31
CA GLU A 423 -32.18 -28.82 -6.50
C GLU A 423 -31.84 -28.96 -5.02
N LEU A 424 -30.81 -29.74 -4.67
CA LEU A 424 -30.31 -29.85 -3.30
C LEU A 424 -29.87 -28.49 -2.71
N ALA A 425 -29.39 -27.57 -3.55
CA ALA A 425 -28.99 -26.22 -3.13
C ALA A 425 -30.15 -25.22 -3.05
N ARG A 426 -31.25 -25.44 -3.76
CA ARG A 426 -32.40 -24.51 -3.83
C ARG A 426 -33.53 -24.90 -2.88
N GLU A 427 -33.76 -26.19 -2.68
CA GLU A 427 -34.82 -26.70 -1.85
C GLU A 427 -34.40 -26.75 -0.38
N THR A 428 -35.25 -26.25 0.50
CA THR A 428 -34.99 -26.29 1.94
C THR A 428 -35.27 -27.71 2.43
N ALA A 429 -34.29 -28.34 3.10
CA ALA A 429 -34.49 -29.66 3.70
C ALA A 429 -35.64 -29.62 4.72
N GLN A 430 -36.53 -30.60 4.66
CA GLN A 430 -37.71 -30.71 5.51
C GLN A 430 -37.59 -31.93 6.43
N ILE A 431 -38.44 -31.99 7.46
CA ILE A 431 -38.53 -33.17 8.32
C ILE A 431 -39.31 -34.25 7.56
N VAL A 432 -38.64 -35.35 7.23
CA VAL A 432 -39.20 -36.50 6.51
C VAL A 432 -39.42 -37.65 7.48
N ASP A 433 -40.63 -38.21 7.50
CA ASP A 433 -40.92 -39.45 8.21
C ASP A 433 -40.53 -40.65 7.34
N MET A 434 -39.39 -41.25 7.66
CA MET A 434 -38.85 -42.38 6.91
C MET A 434 -39.71 -43.64 7.03
N LYS A 435 -40.52 -43.78 8.08
CA LYS A 435 -41.46 -44.90 8.19
C LYS A 435 -42.53 -44.79 7.11
N GLN A 436 -43.18 -43.62 7.01
CA GLN A 436 -44.25 -43.37 6.06
C GLN A 436 -43.74 -43.45 4.61
N LEU A 437 -42.57 -42.87 4.34
CA LEU A 437 -41.94 -42.93 3.02
C LEU A 437 -41.67 -44.38 2.59
N LEU A 438 -41.08 -45.19 3.48
CA LEU A 438 -40.73 -46.57 3.19
C LEU A 438 -41.96 -47.46 3.00
N GLU A 439 -42.99 -47.31 3.83
CA GLU A 439 -44.26 -48.03 3.70
C GLU A 439 -44.95 -47.69 2.36
N SER A 440 -44.96 -46.42 1.98
CA SER A 440 -45.58 -45.95 0.73
C SER A 440 -44.86 -46.51 -0.50
N LEU A 441 -43.53 -46.52 -0.50
CA LEU A 441 -42.72 -47.05 -1.62
C LEU A 441 -42.80 -48.57 -1.73
N VAL A 442 -42.74 -49.29 -0.61
CA VAL A 442 -42.87 -50.76 -0.62
C VAL A 442 -44.25 -51.17 -1.13
N HIS A 443 -45.32 -50.49 -0.70
CA HIS A 443 -46.67 -50.73 -1.19
C HIS A 443 -46.79 -50.46 -2.71
N ALA A 444 -46.21 -49.36 -3.20
CA ALA A 444 -46.21 -49.04 -4.62
C ALA A 444 -45.50 -50.10 -5.46
N VAL A 445 -44.32 -50.57 -5.00
CA VAL A 445 -43.56 -51.64 -5.67
C VAL A 445 -44.36 -52.95 -5.67
N GLN A 446 -44.95 -53.35 -4.54
CA GLN A 446 -45.75 -54.56 -4.45
C GLN A 446 -46.95 -54.55 -5.42
N GLU A 447 -47.62 -53.40 -5.58
CA GLU A 447 -48.78 -53.27 -6.48
C GLU A 447 -48.39 -53.38 -7.96
N VAL A 448 -47.30 -52.74 -8.37
CA VAL A 448 -46.81 -52.77 -9.77
C VAL A 448 -46.44 -54.19 -10.20
N TYR A 449 -45.85 -54.98 -9.31
CA TYR A 449 -45.27 -56.29 -9.67
C TYR A 449 -46.15 -57.49 -9.34
N ARG A 450 -47.33 -57.27 -8.77
CA ARG A 450 -48.31 -58.33 -8.44
C ARG A 450 -48.67 -59.24 -9.63
N ASN A 451 -48.51 -58.73 -10.86
CA ASN A 451 -48.89 -59.40 -12.10
C ASN A 451 -47.71 -59.94 -12.93
N THR A 452 -46.44 -59.74 -12.52
CA THR A 452 -45.28 -60.02 -13.39
C THR A 452 -44.25 -60.96 -12.77
N GLN A 453 -44.09 -60.96 -11.44
CA GLN A 453 -43.07 -61.78 -10.76
C GLN A 453 -43.45 -62.03 -9.30
N THR A 454 -43.33 -63.27 -8.81
CA THR A 454 -43.59 -63.64 -7.41
C THR A 454 -42.38 -63.32 -6.54
N ILE A 455 -42.22 -62.05 -6.17
CA ILE A 455 -41.15 -61.57 -5.27
C ILE A 455 -41.75 -61.32 -3.88
N ASP A 456 -41.17 -61.94 -2.86
CA ASP A 456 -41.56 -61.74 -1.47
C ASP A 456 -40.76 -60.58 -0.85
N ILE A 457 -41.44 -59.46 -0.59
CA ILE A 457 -40.84 -58.26 0.01
C ILE A 457 -41.27 -58.18 1.48
N ASN A 458 -40.31 -58.42 2.38
CA ASN A 458 -40.52 -58.40 3.82
C ASN A 458 -40.02 -57.08 4.41
N LEU A 459 -40.94 -56.25 4.89
CA LEU A 459 -40.63 -54.99 5.57
C LEU A 459 -40.67 -55.16 7.09
N ASN A 460 -39.52 -54.96 7.74
CA ASN A 460 -39.38 -55.01 9.19
C ASN A 460 -38.92 -53.65 9.74
N ILE A 461 -39.80 -52.99 10.49
CA ILE A 461 -39.52 -51.70 11.13
C ILE A 461 -39.41 -51.90 12.63
N VAL A 462 -38.19 -51.85 13.17
CA VAL A 462 -37.94 -52.02 14.60
C VAL A 462 -38.44 -50.77 15.34
N PRO A 463 -39.29 -50.88 16.37
CA PRO A 463 -39.73 -49.71 17.13
C PRO A 463 -38.57 -49.01 17.86
N ARG A 464 -38.54 -47.67 17.89
CA ARG A 464 -37.56 -46.91 18.68
C ARG A 464 -37.94 -46.92 20.16
N SER A 465 -36.94 -46.77 21.04
CA SER A 465 -37.17 -46.53 22.48
C SER A 465 -38.13 -45.35 22.68
N HIS A 466 -39.15 -45.56 23.52
CA HIS A 466 -40.24 -44.60 23.79
C HIS A 466 -41.14 -44.23 22.60
N GLY A 467 -41.19 -45.04 21.53
CA GLY A 467 -42.14 -44.81 20.42
C GLY A 467 -41.84 -43.57 19.56
N LYS A 468 -40.60 -43.06 19.59
CA LYS A 468 -40.18 -41.93 18.76
C LYS A 468 -40.27 -42.27 17.27
N ALA A 469 -40.70 -41.31 16.44
CA ALA A 469 -40.76 -41.44 14.99
C ALA A 469 -39.36 -41.47 14.33
N TYR A 470 -39.28 -41.98 13.10
CA TYR A 470 -38.04 -42.05 12.32
C TYR A 470 -37.88 -40.78 11.45
N LEU A 471 -37.61 -39.66 12.11
CA LEU A 471 -37.54 -38.34 11.46
C LEU A 471 -36.11 -38.00 11.01
N VAL A 472 -35.93 -37.72 9.72
CA VAL A 472 -34.66 -37.30 9.10
C VAL A 472 -34.85 -35.93 8.46
N LEU A 473 -33.83 -35.08 8.50
CA LEU A 473 -33.84 -33.79 7.78
C LEU A 473 -33.39 -34.02 6.33
N GLY A 474 -34.25 -33.76 5.36
CA GLY A 474 -33.96 -34.05 3.96
C GLY A 474 -35.04 -33.68 2.94
N HIS A 475 -34.83 -34.15 1.72
CA HIS A 475 -35.76 -34.00 0.60
C HIS A 475 -36.46 -35.34 0.35
N GLU A 476 -37.75 -35.42 0.64
CA GLU A 476 -38.54 -36.66 0.56
C GLU A 476 -38.44 -37.34 -0.81
N LEU A 477 -38.59 -36.58 -1.90
CA LEU A 477 -38.48 -37.10 -3.27
C LEU A 477 -37.11 -37.73 -3.56
N ARG A 478 -36.02 -37.12 -3.08
CA ARG A 478 -34.66 -37.61 -3.31
C ARG A 478 -34.33 -38.83 -2.45
N LEU A 479 -34.76 -38.82 -1.18
CA LEU A 479 -34.65 -40.01 -0.33
C LEU A 479 -35.48 -41.18 -0.90
N GLY A 480 -36.67 -40.89 -1.44
CA GLY A 480 -37.49 -41.89 -2.12
C GLY A 480 -36.83 -42.46 -3.37
N GLN A 481 -36.14 -41.61 -4.15
CA GLN A 481 -35.35 -42.05 -5.31
C GLN A 481 -34.25 -43.03 -4.92
N VAL A 482 -33.52 -42.79 -3.81
CA VAL A 482 -32.51 -43.73 -3.30
C VAL A 482 -33.13 -45.09 -3.00
N ILE A 483 -34.25 -45.10 -2.27
CA ILE A 483 -34.93 -46.34 -1.88
C ILE A 483 -35.42 -47.09 -3.13
N SER A 484 -36.06 -46.38 -4.08
CA SER A 484 -36.53 -46.96 -5.34
C SER A 484 -35.38 -47.58 -6.13
N ASN A 485 -34.25 -46.88 -6.26
CA ASN A 485 -33.07 -47.39 -6.96
C ASN A 485 -32.51 -48.67 -6.32
N LEU A 486 -32.49 -48.74 -4.98
CA LEU A 486 -32.02 -49.93 -4.28
C LEU A 486 -32.99 -51.11 -4.38
N LEU A 487 -34.31 -50.84 -4.34
CA LEU A 487 -35.33 -51.87 -4.53
C LEU A 487 -35.33 -52.43 -5.96
N GLU A 488 -35.17 -51.57 -6.96
CA GLU A 488 -35.06 -51.99 -8.36
C GLU A 488 -33.78 -52.79 -8.63
N ASN A 489 -32.68 -52.41 -7.98
CA ASN A 489 -31.45 -53.20 -8.00
C ASN A 489 -31.65 -54.57 -7.37
N ALA A 490 -32.19 -54.65 -6.14
CA ALA A 490 -32.50 -55.91 -5.48
C ALA A 490 -33.38 -56.80 -6.38
N ARG A 491 -34.46 -56.24 -6.92
CA ARG A 491 -35.39 -56.91 -7.86
C ARG A 491 -34.67 -57.48 -9.08
N SER A 492 -33.68 -56.76 -9.62
CA SER A 492 -32.97 -57.16 -10.83
C SER A 492 -32.03 -58.36 -10.63
N PHE A 493 -31.63 -58.64 -9.38
CA PHE A 493 -30.66 -59.70 -9.06
C PHE A 493 -31.27 -60.92 -8.35
N VAL A 494 -32.50 -60.82 -7.85
CA VAL A 494 -33.19 -61.96 -7.22
C VAL A 494 -33.64 -63.02 -8.24
N PRO A 495 -33.63 -64.32 -7.89
CA PRO A 495 -34.15 -65.39 -8.74
C PRO A 495 -35.66 -65.25 -9.03
N HIS A 496 -36.12 -65.70 -10.20
CA HIS A 496 -37.54 -65.61 -10.60
C HIS A 496 -38.50 -66.45 -9.73
N ASP A 497 -38.09 -67.64 -9.30
CA ASP A 497 -38.98 -68.60 -8.64
C ASP A 497 -39.04 -68.45 -7.11
N ASN A 498 -38.05 -67.82 -6.48
CA ASN A 498 -37.95 -67.67 -5.03
C ASN A 498 -37.21 -66.37 -4.63
N GLY A 499 -37.54 -65.27 -5.30
CA GLY A 499 -36.92 -63.97 -5.04
C GLY A 499 -37.39 -63.38 -3.72
N LYS A 500 -36.45 -63.02 -2.85
CA LYS A 500 -36.72 -62.47 -1.51
C LYS A 500 -35.95 -61.17 -1.31
N ILE A 501 -36.66 -60.15 -0.84
CA ILE A 501 -36.08 -58.86 -0.48
C ILE A 501 -36.45 -58.56 0.97
N TYR A 502 -35.44 -58.38 1.82
CA TYR A 502 -35.63 -58.02 3.23
C TYR A 502 -35.24 -56.56 3.45
N ILE A 503 -36.19 -55.78 3.95
CA ILE A 503 -35.99 -54.36 4.25
C ILE A 503 -36.09 -54.20 5.75
N THR A 504 -35.01 -53.78 6.40
CA THR A 504 -34.97 -53.57 7.84
C THR A 504 -34.64 -52.11 8.17
N MET A 505 -35.49 -51.46 8.96
CA MET A 505 -35.22 -50.13 9.50
C MET A 505 -35.07 -50.20 11.02
N LYS A 506 -33.92 -49.73 11.53
CA LYS A 506 -33.61 -49.72 12.97
C LYS A 506 -32.94 -48.41 13.39
N SER A 507 -33.01 -48.07 14.67
CA SER A 507 -32.25 -46.96 15.24
C SER A 507 -31.02 -47.47 15.97
N HIS A 508 -29.87 -46.83 15.76
CA HIS A 508 -28.67 -47.03 16.57
C HIS A 508 -28.12 -45.67 17.00
N ALA A 509 -28.08 -45.43 18.31
CA ALA A 509 -27.71 -44.14 18.91
C ALA A 509 -28.50 -42.96 18.29
N SER A 510 -27.80 -42.03 17.63
CA SER A 510 -28.37 -40.85 16.95
C SER A 510 -28.56 -41.04 15.44
N THR A 511 -28.54 -42.27 14.95
CA THR A 511 -28.62 -42.58 13.52
C THR A 511 -29.73 -43.60 13.20
N LEU A 512 -30.40 -43.36 12.08
CA LEU A 512 -31.26 -44.31 11.39
C LEU A 512 -30.39 -45.23 10.54
N ILE A 513 -30.59 -46.54 10.67
CA ILE A 513 -29.97 -47.56 9.84
C ILE A 513 -31.08 -48.23 9.04
N LEU A 514 -31.04 -48.07 7.71
CA LEU A 514 -31.90 -48.75 6.76
C LEU A 514 -31.06 -49.79 6.02
N THR A 515 -31.51 -51.03 6.00
CA THR A 515 -30.84 -52.15 5.37
C THR A 515 -31.77 -52.77 4.34
N ILE A 516 -31.28 -52.96 3.11
CA ILE A 516 -31.99 -53.64 2.02
C ILE A 516 -31.13 -54.83 1.61
N GLU A 517 -31.68 -56.02 1.76
CA GLU A 517 -31.03 -57.30 1.49
C GLU A 517 -31.77 -58.04 0.39
N ASP A 518 -31.04 -58.68 -0.51
CA ASP A 518 -31.57 -59.58 -1.53
C ASP A 518 -30.96 -60.99 -1.40
N ASN A 519 -31.62 -61.99 -1.98
CA ASN A 519 -31.10 -63.36 -2.08
C ASN A 519 -30.50 -63.68 -3.46
N GLY A 520 -29.95 -62.67 -4.13
CA GLY A 520 -29.28 -62.82 -5.43
C GLY A 520 -27.88 -63.46 -5.31
N PRO A 521 -27.10 -63.46 -6.42
CA PRO A 521 -25.75 -64.04 -6.44
C PRO A 521 -24.71 -63.22 -5.64
N GLY A 522 -25.11 -62.10 -5.05
CA GLY A 522 -24.22 -61.10 -4.45
C GLY A 522 -23.40 -60.33 -5.48
N ILE A 523 -22.59 -59.41 -4.97
CA ILE A 523 -21.68 -58.55 -5.72
C ILE A 523 -20.40 -59.34 -6.04
N ARG A 524 -20.10 -59.53 -7.33
CA ARG A 524 -18.96 -60.37 -7.77
C ARG A 524 -17.65 -59.61 -7.66
N SER A 525 -17.67 -58.31 -7.92
CA SER A 525 -16.53 -57.39 -7.81
C SER A 525 -15.67 -57.65 -6.57
N GLU A 526 -14.36 -57.76 -6.80
CA GLU A 526 -13.34 -57.86 -5.75
C GLU A 526 -13.30 -56.59 -4.89
N ASN A 527 -13.63 -55.44 -5.49
CA ASN A 527 -13.81 -54.19 -4.79
C ASN A 527 -15.28 -53.77 -4.84
N ILE A 528 -16.01 -54.08 -3.76
CA ILE A 528 -17.44 -53.77 -3.62
C ILE A 528 -17.71 -52.26 -3.74
N GLU A 529 -16.77 -51.39 -3.40
CA GLU A 529 -16.99 -49.94 -3.50
C GLU A 529 -17.17 -49.45 -4.94
N ARG A 530 -16.67 -50.21 -5.93
CA ARG A 530 -16.76 -49.85 -7.35
C ARG A 530 -18.19 -49.83 -7.88
N ILE A 531 -19.14 -50.53 -7.24
CA ILE A 531 -20.54 -50.53 -7.67
C ILE A 531 -21.20 -49.14 -7.60
N PHE A 532 -20.59 -48.22 -6.86
CA PHE A 532 -21.04 -46.85 -6.73
C PHE A 532 -20.25 -45.88 -7.64
N GLU A 533 -19.30 -46.37 -8.44
CA GLU A 533 -18.69 -45.62 -9.53
C GLU A 533 -19.75 -45.39 -10.63
N ARG A 534 -19.64 -44.26 -11.33
CA ARG A 534 -20.57 -43.92 -12.41
C ARG A 534 -20.40 -44.88 -13.57
N PHE A 535 -21.50 -45.29 -14.19
CA PHE A 535 -21.55 -46.19 -15.36
C PHE A 535 -20.92 -47.57 -15.11
N TYR A 536 -20.67 -47.94 -13.84
CA TYR A 536 -20.18 -49.26 -13.49
C TYR A 536 -21.33 -50.27 -13.42
N THR A 537 -21.09 -51.48 -13.93
CA THR A 537 -22.01 -52.61 -13.82
C THR A 537 -21.23 -53.94 -13.86
N ASP A 538 -21.69 -54.93 -13.11
CA ASP A 538 -21.04 -56.24 -12.90
C ASP A 538 -21.97 -57.40 -13.31
N ARG A 539 -22.90 -57.14 -14.23
CA ARG A 539 -23.94 -58.10 -14.63
C ARG A 539 -23.40 -59.13 -15.64
N PRO A 540 -23.63 -60.44 -15.42
CA PRO A 540 -23.07 -61.52 -16.26
C PRO A 540 -23.63 -61.65 -17.68
N ASN A 541 -24.83 -61.11 -17.97
CA ASN A 541 -25.46 -61.23 -19.29
C ASN A 541 -25.46 -59.87 -20.00
N GLU A 542 -24.85 -59.82 -21.19
CA GLU A 542 -24.82 -58.63 -22.07
C GLU A 542 -26.25 -58.19 -22.49
N ASP A 543 -27.19 -59.12 -22.57
CA ASP A 543 -28.60 -58.85 -22.92
C ASP A 543 -29.40 -58.10 -21.83
N ALA A 544 -28.91 -58.03 -20.59
CA ALA A 544 -29.52 -57.27 -19.50
C ALA A 544 -28.91 -55.86 -19.33
N PHE A 545 -27.90 -55.51 -20.14
CA PHE A 545 -27.11 -54.29 -20.03
C PHE A 545 -27.88 -53.02 -20.46
N GLY A 546 -29.00 -53.13 -21.18
CA GLY A 546 -29.81 -51.97 -21.58
C GLY A 546 -30.90 -51.54 -20.61
N GLN A 547 -31.11 -52.27 -19.51
CA GLN A 547 -32.13 -51.88 -18.51
C GLN A 547 -31.62 -50.87 -17.48
N ASN A 548 -30.30 -50.76 -17.26
CA ASN A 548 -29.74 -49.95 -16.18
C ASN A 548 -28.53 -49.14 -16.67
N SER A 549 -28.55 -47.84 -16.41
CA SER A 549 -27.53 -46.86 -16.83
C SER A 549 -26.22 -46.95 -16.05
N GLY A 550 -26.18 -47.68 -14.93
CA GLY A 550 -25.03 -47.68 -14.01
C GLY A 550 -24.85 -46.37 -13.23
N LEU A 551 -25.78 -45.41 -13.37
CA LEU A 551 -25.78 -44.15 -12.63
C LEU A 551 -26.54 -44.24 -11.29
N GLY A 552 -27.54 -45.12 -11.18
CA GLY A 552 -28.47 -45.16 -10.04
C GLY A 552 -27.79 -45.27 -8.66
N LEU A 553 -26.78 -46.14 -8.50
CA LEU A 553 -26.06 -46.30 -7.23
C LEU A 553 -25.15 -45.10 -6.93
N SER A 554 -24.48 -44.53 -7.94
CA SER A 554 -23.66 -43.33 -7.77
C SER A 554 -24.48 -42.11 -7.36
N ILE A 555 -25.67 -41.94 -7.97
CA ILE A 555 -26.65 -40.90 -7.61
C ILE A 555 -27.15 -41.16 -6.19
N SER A 556 -27.44 -42.42 -5.85
CA SER A 556 -27.90 -42.79 -4.51
C SER A 556 -26.88 -42.40 -3.44
N ARG A 557 -25.59 -42.66 -3.68
CA ARG A 557 -24.52 -42.22 -2.78
C ARG A 557 -24.47 -40.70 -2.66
N GLN A 558 -24.54 -39.97 -3.76
CA GLN A 558 -24.52 -38.50 -3.76
C GLN A 558 -25.70 -37.92 -2.97
N ILE A 559 -26.91 -38.47 -3.12
CA ILE A 559 -28.09 -38.05 -2.35
C ILE A 559 -27.86 -38.31 -0.86
N ILE A 560 -27.43 -39.51 -0.48
CA ILE A 560 -27.23 -39.86 0.94
C ILE A 560 -26.12 -39.00 1.58
N GLU A 561 -25.02 -38.75 0.87
CA GLU A 561 -23.94 -37.87 1.33
C GLU A 561 -24.40 -36.42 1.51
N ALA A 562 -25.23 -35.90 0.60
CA ALA A 562 -25.84 -34.57 0.73
C ALA A 562 -26.75 -34.44 1.96
N HIS A 563 -27.26 -35.56 2.48
CA HIS A 563 -28.05 -35.65 3.70
C HIS A 563 -27.19 -35.96 4.95
N ASN A 564 -25.87 -35.79 4.85
CA ASN A 564 -24.90 -36.13 5.90
C ASN A 564 -24.95 -37.61 6.34
N GLY A 565 -25.39 -38.49 5.44
CA GLY A 565 -25.45 -39.92 5.65
C GLY A 565 -24.30 -40.68 4.98
N THR A 566 -24.31 -42.00 5.12
CA THR A 566 -23.40 -42.90 4.40
C THR A 566 -24.17 -44.08 3.82
N ILE A 567 -23.75 -44.57 2.65
CA ILE A 567 -24.25 -45.79 2.03
C ILE A 567 -23.11 -46.78 1.83
N LYS A 568 -23.30 -48.03 2.24
CA LYS A 568 -22.35 -49.13 2.08
C LYS A 568 -23.03 -50.33 1.45
N ALA A 569 -22.23 -51.19 0.83
CA ALA A 569 -22.68 -52.47 0.34
C ALA A 569 -21.77 -53.58 0.87
N GLU A 570 -22.36 -54.73 1.18
CA GLU A 570 -21.66 -55.93 1.59
C GLU A 570 -22.35 -57.17 1.00
N ASN A 571 -21.61 -58.27 0.92
CA ASN A 571 -22.19 -59.56 0.52
C ASN A 571 -22.65 -60.32 1.75
N ILE A 572 -23.82 -60.96 1.62
CA ILE A 572 -24.31 -61.91 2.61
C ILE A 572 -23.56 -63.22 2.40
N VAL A 573 -22.93 -63.74 3.44
CA VAL A 573 -22.20 -65.00 3.43
C VAL A 573 -22.93 -65.96 4.35
N ASP A 574 -23.30 -67.13 3.82
CA ASP A 574 -23.90 -68.18 4.63
C ASP A 574 -22.81 -69.03 5.31
N PRO A 575 -22.77 -69.08 6.65
CA PRO A 575 -21.81 -69.91 7.38
C PRO A 575 -22.02 -71.41 7.17
N GLU A 576 -23.20 -71.89 6.78
CA GLU A 576 -23.48 -73.32 6.54
C GLU A 576 -23.03 -73.81 5.15
N PHE A 577 -23.00 -72.92 4.15
CA PHE A 577 -22.67 -73.27 2.75
C PHE A 577 -21.25 -72.85 2.31
N GLY A 578 -20.33 -72.67 3.25
CA GLY A 578 -18.89 -72.48 3.00
C GLY A 578 -18.56 -71.34 2.04
N ASN A 579 -18.43 -70.10 2.56
CA ASN A 579 -17.97 -68.92 1.82
C ASN A 579 -18.72 -68.58 0.51
N SER A 580 -19.83 -69.24 0.22
CA SER A 580 -20.69 -68.93 -0.92
C SER A 580 -21.51 -67.66 -0.63
N LYS A 581 -21.48 -66.73 -1.58
CA LYS A 581 -22.22 -65.46 -1.52
C LYS A 581 -23.70 -65.77 -1.76
N THR A 582 -24.57 -65.45 -0.79
CA THR A 582 -26.00 -65.78 -0.84
C THR A 582 -26.90 -64.56 -1.03
N GLY A 583 -26.31 -63.38 -1.29
CA GLY A 583 -27.06 -62.14 -1.48
C GLY A 583 -26.18 -60.89 -1.42
N ALA A 584 -26.75 -59.75 -1.77
CA ALA A 584 -26.17 -58.44 -1.46
C ALA A 584 -26.98 -57.72 -0.37
N ARG A 585 -26.28 -56.88 0.40
CA ARG A 585 -26.86 -56.04 1.44
C ARG A 585 -26.39 -54.61 1.26
N PHE A 586 -27.33 -53.68 1.15
CA PHE A 586 -27.09 -52.26 1.15
C PHE A 586 -27.46 -51.67 2.51
N ILE A 587 -26.57 -50.86 3.09
CA ILE A 587 -26.74 -50.25 4.41
C ILE A 587 -26.68 -48.73 4.24
N ILE A 588 -27.79 -48.05 4.52
CA ILE A 588 -27.89 -46.60 4.58
C ILE A 588 -27.90 -46.17 6.04
N MET A 589 -27.06 -45.20 6.38
CA MET A 589 -27.01 -44.57 7.70
C MET A 589 -27.32 -43.08 7.55
N LEU A 590 -28.38 -42.59 8.20
CA LEU A 590 -28.79 -41.18 8.18
C LEU A 590 -28.89 -40.62 9.60
N PRO A 591 -28.46 -39.38 9.86
CA PRO A 591 -28.64 -38.75 11.16
C PRO A 591 -30.12 -38.41 11.39
N PHE A 592 -30.60 -38.60 12.63
CA PHE A 592 -31.94 -38.10 12.99
C PHE A 592 -31.97 -36.56 12.96
N ALA A 593 -33.14 -36.01 12.60
CA ALA A 593 -33.40 -34.59 12.80
C ALA A 593 -33.21 -34.21 14.29
N LYS A 594 -32.48 -33.12 14.54
CA LYS A 594 -32.18 -32.64 15.89
C LYS A 594 -33.37 -31.96 16.54
#